data_AF-A0A7S1DW13-F1
#
_entry.id   AF-A0A7S1DW13-F1
#
_cell.length_a   1.000
_cell.length_b   1.000
_cell.length_c   1.000
_cell.angle_alpha   90.00
_cell.angle_beta   90.00
_cell.angle_gamma   90.00
#
_symmetry.space_group_name_H-M   'P 1'
#
loop_
_entity.id
_entity.type
_entity.pdbx_description
1 polymer ?
#
loop_
_entity_poly.entity_id
_entity_poly.type
_entity_poly.pdbx_seq_one_letter_code
_entity_poly.pdbx_strand_id
1 'polypeptide(L)'
;KRRDLLGLATAPLLAACGTQPTAPPAAVAPAPEPPPPAPEATPPAPRPEPPPREWRAAWVATVAHIDWPSRRGLTAAAQQDEIRRLCDVAATTGLNALILQVR
;
A
#
# COMPACT_ATOMS: atom_id res chain seq x y z
N LYS A 1 39.81 22.51 -24.27
CA LYS A 1 40.32 21.18 -24.70
C LYS A 1 39.10 20.32 -25.08
N ARG A 2 39.04 19.84 -26.33
CA ARG A 2 38.24 18.72 -26.92
C ARG A 2 37.35 17.97 -25.89
N ARG A 3 36.01 17.84 -25.96
CA ARG A 3 35.04 17.72 -27.08
C ARG A 3 35.34 16.53 -28.01
N ASP A 4 34.43 15.54 -28.02
CA ASP A 4 34.01 14.60 -29.10
C ASP A 4 33.34 13.37 -28.41
N LEU A 5 32.40 12.59 -28.93
CA LEU A 5 31.23 12.71 -29.84
C LEU A 5 30.91 11.27 -30.33
N LEU A 6 29.70 10.74 -30.08
CA LEU A 6 29.04 9.62 -30.81
C LEU A 6 29.76 8.24 -30.80
N GLY A 7 29.11 7.09 -31.03
CA GLY A 7 27.68 6.76 -31.22
C GLY A 7 27.53 5.29 -31.71
N LEU A 8 26.29 4.85 -31.98
CA LEU A 8 25.89 3.59 -32.66
C LEU A 8 26.23 2.27 -31.90
N ALA A 9 25.30 1.42 -31.45
CA ALA A 9 24.07 0.82 -32.01
C ALA A 9 24.30 -0.32 -33.03
N THR A 10 24.00 -1.57 -32.63
CA THR A 10 23.67 -2.71 -33.51
C THR A 10 22.97 -3.84 -32.76
N ALA A 11 21.81 -4.27 -33.27
CA ALA A 11 21.26 -5.62 -33.18
C ALA A 11 20.93 -6.05 -34.63
N PRO A 12 21.14 -7.30 -35.05
CA PRO A 12 20.14 -8.39 -34.92
C PRO A 12 20.83 -9.74 -34.58
N LEU A 13 20.37 -10.98 -34.83
CA LEU A 13 19.23 -11.59 -35.57
C LEU A 13 18.84 -12.93 -34.88
N LEU A 14 17.95 -13.73 -35.50
CA LEU A 14 17.48 -15.04 -35.01
C LEU A 14 18.36 -16.22 -35.46
N ALA A 15 18.33 -17.31 -34.70
CA ALA A 15 18.54 -18.68 -35.18
C ALA A 15 17.42 -19.59 -34.64
N ALA A 16 16.81 -20.39 -35.51
CA ALA A 16 15.60 -21.14 -35.21
C ALA A 16 15.87 -22.63 -34.96
N CYS A 17 15.30 -23.19 -33.89
CA CYS A 17 15.11 -24.62 -33.73
C CYS A 17 13.60 -24.93 -33.84
N GLY A 18 13.15 -25.20 -35.07
CA GLY A 18 11.78 -25.61 -35.34
C GLY A 18 11.58 -27.08 -35.01
N THR A 19 11.08 -27.39 -33.80
CA THR A 19 10.49 -28.69 -33.49
C THR A 19 8.98 -28.55 -33.59
N GLN A 20 8.35 -29.07 -34.65
CA GLN A 20 6.90 -29.12 -34.70
C GLN A 20 6.39 -30.19 -33.73
N PRO A 21 5.45 -29.87 -32.82
CA PRO A 21 4.73 -30.88 -32.07
C PRO A 21 3.76 -31.62 -33.00
N THR A 22 3.89 -32.95 -33.08
CA THR A 22 2.85 -33.80 -33.67
C THR A 22 1.54 -33.59 -32.92
N ALA A 23 0.48 -33.19 -33.63
CA ALA A 23 -0.84 -33.10 -33.06
C ALA A 23 -1.36 -34.52 -32.74
N PRO A 24 -1.78 -34.81 -31.48
CA PRO A 24 -2.49 -36.05 -31.20
C PRO A 24 -3.88 -36.03 -31.88
N PRO A 25 -4.43 -37.19 -32.26
CA PRO A 25 -5.79 -37.26 -32.78
C PRO A 25 -6.78 -36.75 -31.73
N ALA A 26 -7.82 -36.05 -32.18
CA ALA A 26 -8.80 -35.42 -31.31
C ALA A 26 -9.49 -36.44 -30.40
N ALA A 27 -9.22 -36.35 -29.10
CA ALA A 27 -9.99 -37.06 -28.10
C ALA A 27 -11.43 -36.51 -28.09
N VAL A 28 -12.42 -37.38 -28.30
CA VAL A 28 -13.83 -37.03 -28.15
C VAL A 28 -14.07 -36.67 -26.69
N ALA A 29 -14.37 -35.40 -26.42
CA ALA A 29 -14.75 -34.96 -25.08
C ALA A 29 -16.10 -35.59 -24.70
N PRO A 30 -16.25 -36.17 -23.49
CA PRO A 30 -17.55 -36.56 -22.97
C PRO A 30 -18.43 -35.32 -22.75
N ALA A 31 -19.75 -35.51 -22.80
CA ALA A 31 -20.73 -34.44 -22.62
C ALA A 31 -20.60 -33.77 -21.24
N PRO A 32 -20.92 -32.47 -21.11
CA PRO A 32 -20.81 -31.75 -19.85
C PRO A 32 -21.81 -32.27 -18.81
N GLU A 33 -21.29 -32.66 -17.65
CA GLU A 33 -22.09 -32.96 -16.47
C GLU A 33 -22.75 -31.66 -15.95
N PRO A 34 -24.03 -31.68 -15.49
CA PRO A 34 -24.68 -30.48 -14.98
C PRO A 34 -23.94 -29.93 -13.75
N PRO A 35 -23.88 -28.60 -13.56
CA PRO A 35 -23.21 -28.01 -12.41
C PRO A 35 -23.90 -28.43 -11.10
N PRO A 36 -23.14 -28.59 -10.00
CA PRO A 36 -23.74 -28.88 -8.69
C PRO A 36 -24.67 -27.74 -8.25
N PRO A 37 -25.70 -28.02 -7.43
CA PRO A 37 -26.57 -26.98 -6.89
C PRO A 37 -25.73 -25.96 -6.10
N ALA A 38 -26.03 -24.68 -6.32
CA ALA A 38 -25.35 -23.59 -5.62
C ALA A 38 -25.55 -23.74 -4.09
N PRO A 39 -24.53 -23.48 -3.27
CA PRO A 39 -24.67 -23.56 -1.82
C PRO A 39 -25.71 -22.54 -1.35
N GLU A 40 -26.65 -22.99 -0.51
CA GLU A 40 -27.64 -22.11 0.11
C GLU A 40 -26.93 -21.00 0.89
N ALA A 41 -27.36 -19.75 0.67
CA ALA A 41 -26.70 -18.59 1.24
C ALA A 41 -26.88 -18.57 2.76
N THR A 42 -25.83 -18.94 3.50
CA THR A 42 -25.77 -18.81 4.96
C THR A 42 -26.12 -17.38 5.36
N PRO A 43 -27.09 -17.16 6.28
CA PRO A 43 -27.44 -15.82 6.70
C PRO A 43 -26.24 -15.10 7.33
N PRO A 44 -26.07 -13.79 7.10
CA PRO A 44 -24.93 -13.04 7.64
C PRO A 44 -24.94 -13.07 9.16
N ALA A 45 -23.77 -13.25 9.76
CA ALA A 45 -23.61 -13.26 11.21
C ALA A 45 -24.10 -11.93 11.83
N PRO A 46 -24.58 -11.95 13.10
CA PRO A 46 -24.96 -10.72 13.80
C PRO A 46 -23.79 -9.74 13.83
N ARG A 47 -24.04 -8.46 13.49
CA ARG A 47 -23.04 -7.42 13.63
C ARG A 47 -22.87 -7.08 15.11
N PRO A 48 -21.62 -6.90 15.60
CA PRO A 48 -21.40 -6.48 16.98
C PRO A 48 -22.00 -5.09 17.22
N GLU A 49 -22.44 -4.84 18.45
CA GLU A 49 -22.92 -3.52 18.86
C GLU A 49 -21.77 -2.49 18.78
N PRO A 50 -22.06 -1.23 18.38
CA PRO A 50 -21.03 -0.20 18.31
C PRO A 50 -20.47 0.11 19.71
N PRO A 51 -19.16 0.37 19.84
CA PRO A 51 -18.56 0.67 21.13
C PRO A 51 -19.11 2.00 21.70
N PRO A 52 -19.21 2.16 23.03
CA PRO A 52 -19.70 3.41 23.66
C PRO A 52 -18.89 4.67 23.30
N ARG A 53 -17.65 4.48 22.83
CA ARG A 53 -16.75 5.53 22.36
C ARG A 53 -15.86 4.99 21.25
N GLU A 54 -15.67 5.77 20.19
CA GLU A 54 -14.62 5.55 19.19
C GLU A 54 -13.26 6.09 19.67
N TRP A 55 -12.19 5.36 19.39
CA TRP A 55 -10.81 5.84 19.56
C TRP A 55 -10.30 6.36 18.22
N ARG A 56 -10.04 7.67 18.13
CA ARG A 56 -9.62 8.35 16.89
C ARG A 56 -8.32 9.07 17.16
N ALA A 57 -7.20 8.51 16.72
CA ALA A 57 -5.87 8.99 17.07
C ALA A 57 -4.96 9.09 15.85
N ALA A 58 -4.02 10.04 15.90
CA ALA A 58 -2.88 10.09 15.00
C ALA A 58 -1.58 9.73 15.75
N TRP A 59 -0.65 9.12 15.04
CA TRP A 59 0.70 8.90 15.51
C TRP A 59 1.57 10.12 15.18
N VAL A 60 2.43 10.53 16.10
CA VAL A 60 3.39 11.62 15.92
C VAL A 60 4.78 11.03 16.08
N ALA A 61 5.40 10.68 14.95
CA ALA A 61 6.72 10.08 14.89
C ALA A 61 7.80 11.15 14.93
N THR A 62 8.69 11.01 15.91
CA THR A 62 9.83 11.90 16.06
C THR A 62 11.04 11.48 15.23
N VAL A 63 10.96 10.32 14.55
CA VAL A 63 12.08 9.78 13.78
C VAL A 63 12.35 10.67 12.57
N ALA A 64 13.63 10.94 12.31
CA ALA A 64 14.09 11.80 11.22
C ALA A 64 13.46 13.22 11.14
N HIS A 65 12.66 13.66 12.13
CA HIS A 65 11.90 14.92 12.13
C HIS A 65 10.73 14.92 11.12
N ILE A 66 10.09 13.77 10.89
CA ILE A 66 9.00 13.65 9.90
C ILE A 66 7.70 14.34 10.33
N ASP A 67 7.26 14.18 11.58
CA ASP A 67 6.06 14.84 12.09
C ASP A 67 6.40 15.97 13.07
N TRP A 68 7.27 15.70 14.04
CA TRP A 68 7.66 16.67 15.08
C TRP A 68 9.00 16.29 15.74
N PRO A 69 9.83 17.25 16.20
CA PRO A 69 9.75 18.68 15.92
C PRO A 69 10.14 18.95 14.45
N SER A 70 9.71 20.08 13.89
CA SER A 70 9.85 20.38 12.45
C SER A 70 11.30 20.37 11.94
N ARG A 71 12.27 20.60 12.83
CA ARG A 71 13.70 20.53 12.55
C ARG A 71 14.54 20.37 13.82
N ARG A 72 15.80 19.99 13.63
CA ARG A 72 16.81 19.91 14.72
C ARG A 72 17.12 21.29 15.29
N GLY A 73 17.44 21.33 16.59
CA GLY A 73 17.96 22.54 17.26
C GLY A 73 16.92 23.60 17.60
N LEU A 74 15.62 23.29 17.55
CA LEU A 74 14.59 24.19 18.07
C LEU A 74 14.70 24.35 19.60
N THR A 75 14.38 25.54 20.10
CA THR A 75 14.27 25.79 21.54
C THR A 75 13.11 24.99 22.13
N ALA A 76 13.15 24.70 23.44
CA ALA A 76 12.06 23.99 24.12
C ALA A 76 10.70 24.71 23.97
N ALA A 77 10.70 26.05 23.96
CA ALA A 77 9.49 26.84 23.71
C ALA A 77 8.93 26.58 22.29
N ALA A 78 9.77 26.67 21.26
CA ALA A 78 9.34 26.42 19.88
C ALA A 78 8.81 25.00 19.66
N GLN A 79 9.47 24.00 20.27
CA GLN A 79 9.00 22.61 20.24
C GLN A 79 7.61 22.46 20.91
N GLN A 80 7.39 23.11 22.06
CA GLN A 80 6.09 23.12 22.73
C GLN A 80 5.00 23.82 21.91
N ASP A 81 5.33 24.90 21.20
CA ASP A 81 4.37 25.62 20.34
C ASP A 81 4.00 24.83 19.08
N GLU A 82 4.90 23.99 18.58
CA GLU A 82 4.59 23.05 17.49
C GLU A 82 3.67 21.91 17.97
N ILE A 83 3.92 21.28 19.12
CA ILE A 83 3.05 20.19 19.61
C ILE A 83 1.67 20.71 20.04
N ARG A 84 1.56 21.94 20.55
CA ARG A 84 0.27 22.62 20.78
C ARG A 84 -0.55 22.74 19.49
N ARG A 85 0.06 23.23 18.41
CA ARG A 85 -0.60 23.32 17.10
C ARG A 85 -1.04 21.95 16.56
N LEU A 86 -0.24 20.89 16.78
CA LEU A 86 -0.65 19.53 16.41
C LEU A 86 -1.89 19.07 17.21
N CYS A 87 -1.99 19.41 18.50
CA CYS A 87 -3.20 19.18 19.29
C CYS A 87 -4.41 19.98 18.76
N ASP A 88 -4.23 21.25 18.36
CA ASP A 88 -5.30 22.08 17.78
C ASP A 88 -5.81 21.51 16.45
N VAL A 89 -4.89 21.06 15.58
CA VAL A 89 -5.23 20.37 14.32
C VAL A 89 -5.93 19.04 14.58
N ALA A 90 -5.48 18.26 15.57
CA ALA A 90 -6.14 17.02 15.98
C ALA A 90 -7.58 17.26 16.48
N ALA A 91 -7.79 18.29 17.31
CA ALA A 91 -9.11 18.65 17.82
C ALA A 91 -10.06 19.11 16.70
N THR A 92 -9.59 20.01 15.82
CA THR A 92 -10.38 20.52 14.68
C THR A 92 -10.71 19.48 13.62
N THR A 93 -9.89 18.42 13.50
CA THR A 93 -10.16 17.25 12.64
C THR A 93 -10.97 16.14 13.33
N GLY A 94 -11.37 16.33 14.60
CA GLY A 94 -12.21 15.40 15.34
C GLY A 94 -11.49 14.19 15.95
N LEU A 95 -10.15 14.18 15.97
CA LEU A 95 -9.36 13.21 16.73
C LEU A 95 -9.54 13.44 18.23
N ASN A 96 -9.36 12.38 19.03
CA ASN A 96 -9.45 12.41 20.48
C ASN A 96 -8.18 11.96 21.21
N ALA A 97 -7.10 11.65 20.48
CA ALA A 97 -5.77 11.42 21.04
C ALA A 97 -4.65 11.68 20.01
N LEU A 98 -3.45 11.96 20.52
CA LEU A 98 -2.19 11.89 19.77
C LEU A 98 -1.24 10.92 20.49
N ILE A 99 -0.53 10.09 19.72
CA ILE A 99 0.45 9.14 20.26
C ILE A 99 1.84 9.63 19.88
N LEU A 100 2.56 10.24 20.84
CA LEU A 100 3.89 10.81 20.62
C LEU A 100 5.00 9.77 20.83
N GLN A 101 5.87 9.60 19.84
CA GLN A 101 7.03 8.72 19.96
C GLN A 101 8.17 9.41 20.75
N VAL A 102 8.31 9.09 22.03
CA VAL A 102 9.44 9.54 22.87
C VAL A 102 10.70 8.69 22.57
N ARG A 103 11.88 9.32 22.59
CA ARG A 103 13.21 8.70 22.49
C ARG A 103 14.22 9.49 23.32
#